data_AF-A0A7W1AJQ7-F1
#
_entry.id   AF-A0A7W1AJQ7-F1
#
_cell.length_a   1.000
_cell.length_b   1.000
_cell.length_c   1.000
_cell.angle_alpha   90.00
_cell.angle_beta   90.00
_cell.angle_gamma   90.00
#
_symmetry.space_group_name_H-M   'P 1'
#
loop_
_entity.id
_entity.type
_entity.pdbx_description
1 polymer ?
#
loop_
_entity_poly.entity_id
_entity_poly.type
_entity_poly.pdbx_seq_one_letter_code
_entity_poly.pdbx_strand_id
1 'polypeptide(L)'
;MKYLLVAVLLVACGGGDGPKLSVAELQDPATCMECHPQHYKEWSGSMHAYAAEDPVFVAMNNRGQRETNGKLGTFCISCHAPMAVALGLATGENFDPAALPAAAKGVTCYFCHNVENVTDIHNNPLKLAMDQTMRGGLKDPKGNPGHHSKYDAMMDSDRNESEMCGACHDINVPEAINGVPGGVDVERTFKEWKTTIFATDKRPTIHLTCGQCHMKSSDGLVADFDGVVNRPNGVHEHTWPGIDQALTPFPEMDVQAAQINRDLK
;
A
#
# COMPACT_ATOMS: atom_id res chain seq x y z
N MET A 1 -25.79 15.94 -23.26
CA MET A 1 -25.61 15.21 -21.98
C MET A 1 -25.98 13.75 -22.23
N LYS A 2 -25.02 12.92 -22.64
CA LYS A 2 -25.21 11.47 -22.77
C LYS A 2 -24.63 10.86 -21.51
N TYR A 3 -25.48 10.40 -20.61
CA TYR A 3 -25.07 9.59 -19.47
C TYR A 3 -24.60 8.25 -20.01
N LEU A 4 -23.29 8.01 -19.93
CA LEU A 4 -22.73 6.68 -20.15
C LEU A 4 -23.06 5.88 -18.88
N LEU A 5 -24.02 4.96 -18.97
CA LEU A 5 -24.20 3.92 -17.97
C LEU A 5 -22.96 3.03 -18.00
N VAL A 6 -22.09 3.18 -17.02
CA VAL A 6 -21.08 2.15 -16.72
C VAL A 6 -21.84 0.99 -16.09
N ALA A 7 -22.00 -0.09 -16.86
CA ALA A 7 -22.52 -1.34 -16.33
C ALA A 7 -21.48 -1.89 -15.35
N VAL A 8 -21.78 -1.81 -14.05
CA VAL A 8 -21.06 -2.58 -13.03
C VAL A 8 -21.44 -4.04 -13.26
N LEU A 9 -20.59 -4.76 -13.97
CA LEU A 9 -20.66 -6.21 -14.04
C LEU A 9 -20.34 -6.73 -12.64
N LEU A 10 -21.37 -7.15 -11.91
CA LEU A 10 -21.23 -7.96 -10.69
C LEU A 10 -20.53 -9.26 -11.09
N VAL A 11 -19.19 -9.29 -11.03
CA VAL A 11 -18.43 -10.53 -11.20
C VAL A 11 -18.53 -11.25 -9.87
N ALA A 12 -19.54 -12.11 -9.74
CA ALA A 12 -19.67 -12.95 -8.57
C ALA A 12 -18.35 -13.71 -8.34
N CYS A 13 -17.76 -13.57 -7.14
CA CYS A 13 -16.67 -14.39 -6.62
C CYS A 13 -17.12 -15.86 -6.48
N GLY A 14 -17.58 -16.49 -7.55
CA GLY A 14 -17.97 -17.90 -7.58
C GLY A 14 -16.73 -18.76 -7.74
N GLY A 15 -16.54 -19.75 -6.87
CA GLY A 15 -15.41 -20.67 -6.94
C GLY A 15 -15.39 -21.45 -8.25
N GLY A 16 -14.60 -21.00 -9.23
CA GLY A 16 -14.43 -21.65 -10.52
C GLY A 16 -13.19 -21.19 -11.27
N ASP A 17 -12.70 -22.04 -12.18
CA ASP A 17 -11.53 -21.81 -13.05
C ASP A 17 -11.85 -20.88 -14.24
N GLY A 18 -12.72 -19.90 -14.04
CA GLY A 18 -13.04 -18.88 -15.05
C GLY A 18 -11.83 -18.01 -15.42
N PRO A 19 -11.93 -17.24 -16.53
CA PRO A 19 -10.90 -16.27 -16.86
C PRO A 19 -10.72 -15.29 -15.69
N LYS A 20 -9.46 -15.03 -15.33
CA LYS A 20 -9.12 -14.06 -14.29
C LYS A 20 -9.59 -12.66 -14.70
N LEU A 21 -9.89 -11.84 -13.70
CA LEU A 21 -10.13 -10.42 -13.85
C LEU A 21 -8.96 -9.77 -14.60
N SER A 22 -9.25 -8.84 -15.49
CA SER A 22 -8.24 -8.07 -16.19
C SER A 22 -7.38 -7.26 -15.21
N VAL A 23 -6.18 -6.86 -15.65
CA VAL A 23 -5.30 -5.99 -14.85
C VAL A 23 -6.01 -4.70 -14.45
N ALA A 24 -6.81 -4.10 -15.35
CA ALA A 24 -7.55 -2.88 -15.05
C ALA A 24 -8.61 -3.07 -13.96
N GLU A 25 -9.31 -4.21 -13.95
CA GLU A 25 -10.26 -4.55 -12.88
C GLU A 25 -9.55 -4.77 -11.55
N LEU A 26 -8.40 -5.46 -11.55
CA LEU A 26 -7.61 -5.71 -10.34
C LEU A 26 -6.97 -4.43 -9.77
N GLN A 27 -6.77 -3.41 -10.59
CA GLN A 27 -6.25 -2.11 -10.16
C GLN A 27 -7.28 -1.31 -9.36
N ASP A 28 -8.59 -1.53 -9.57
CA ASP A 28 -9.64 -0.86 -8.81
C ASP A 28 -9.79 -1.53 -7.42
N PRO A 29 -9.52 -0.82 -6.31
CA PRO A 29 -9.67 -1.38 -4.97
C PRO A 29 -11.09 -1.88 -4.66
N ALA A 30 -12.12 -1.29 -5.28
CA ALA A 30 -13.51 -1.72 -5.07
C ALA A 30 -13.76 -3.15 -5.58
N THR A 31 -13.04 -3.59 -6.61
CA THR A 31 -13.06 -4.98 -7.08
C THR A 31 -12.58 -5.94 -5.99
N CYS A 32 -11.56 -5.53 -5.22
CA CYS A 32 -11.03 -6.35 -4.13
C CYS A 32 -12.05 -6.53 -2.99
N MET A 33 -12.89 -5.52 -2.74
CA MET A 33 -13.93 -5.54 -1.69
C MET A 33 -14.90 -6.72 -1.85
N GLU A 34 -15.18 -7.14 -3.09
CA GLU A 34 -16.17 -8.19 -3.38
C GLU A 34 -15.80 -9.53 -2.74
N CYS A 35 -14.52 -9.89 -2.74
CA CYS A 35 -14.04 -11.12 -2.09
C CYS A 35 -13.23 -10.82 -0.80
N HIS A 36 -12.76 -9.60 -0.56
CA HIS A 36 -11.97 -9.22 0.62
C HIS A 36 -12.57 -8.03 1.39
N PRO A 37 -13.84 -8.11 1.84
CA PRO A 37 -14.55 -6.96 2.40
C PRO A 37 -13.90 -6.44 3.70
N GLN A 38 -13.36 -7.32 4.54
CA GLN A 38 -12.65 -6.93 5.76
C GLN A 38 -11.38 -6.11 5.43
N HIS A 39 -10.48 -6.67 4.62
CA HIS A 39 -9.23 -6.00 4.25
C HIS A 39 -9.47 -4.68 3.51
N TYR A 40 -10.48 -4.64 2.63
CA TYR A 40 -10.88 -3.39 1.96
C TYR A 40 -11.33 -2.34 2.97
N LYS A 41 -12.20 -2.71 3.93
CA LYS A 41 -12.67 -1.78 4.96
C LYS A 41 -11.51 -1.21 5.77
N GLU A 42 -10.61 -2.08 6.23
CA GLU A 42 -9.40 -1.71 6.97
C GLU A 42 -8.50 -0.76 6.16
N TRP A 43 -8.18 -1.12 4.91
CA TRP A 43 -7.38 -0.30 4.01
C TRP A 43 -8.05 1.04 3.72
N SER A 44 -9.36 1.05 3.45
CA SER A 44 -10.10 2.26 3.05
C SER A 44 -10.10 3.36 4.11
N GLY A 45 -9.88 3.02 5.37
CA GLY A 45 -9.70 3.97 6.49
C GLY A 45 -8.24 4.22 6.87
N SER A 46 -7.28 3.60 6.20
CA SER A 46 -5.85 3.73 6.51
C SER A 46 -5.24 5.00 5.92
N MET A 47 -4.11 5.43 6.49
CA MET A 47 -3.34 6.53 5.92
C MET A 47 -2.71 6.18 4.56
N HIS A 48 -2.56 4.89 4.23
CA HIS A 48 -2.15 4.44 2.89
C HIS A 48 -3.20 4.76 1.83
N ALA A 49 -4.49 4.52 2.10
CA ALA A 49 -5.57 4.91 1.19
C ALA A 49 -5.69 6.44 1.10
N TYR A 50 -5.53 7.13 2.23
CA TYR A 50 -5.64 8.59 2.31
C TYR A 50 -4.42 9.35 1.76
N ALA A 51 -3.29 8.66 1.50
CA ALA A 51 -1.98 9.28 1.29
C ALA A 51 -1.96 10.39 0.23
N ALA A 52 -2.71 10.22 -0.86
CA ALA A 52 -2.81 11.21 -1.93
C ALA A 52 -3.72 12.41 -1.60
N GLU A 53 -4.70 12.19 -0.73
CA GLU A 53 -5.77 13.14 -0.39
C GLU A 53 -5.48 13.92 0.90
N ASP A 54 -4.45 13.54 1.66
CA ASP A 54 -4.03 14.27 2.84
C ASP A 54 -3.69 15.74 2.48
N PRO A 55 -4.41 16.74 3.04
CA PRO A 55 -4.17 18.14 2.74
C PRO A 55 -2.78 18.60 3.18
N VAL A 56 -2.17 17.97 4.19
CA VAL A 56 -0.79 18.29 4.58
C VAL A 56 0.18 17.85 3.48
N PHE A 57 0.06 16.60 3.01
CA PHE A 57 0.81 16.13 1.84
C PHE A 57 0.60 17.03 0.62
N VAL A 58 -0.65 17.33 0.22
CA VAL A 58 -0.93 18.15 -0.97
C VAL A 58 -0.29 19.53 -0.83
N ALA A 59 -0.38 20.16 0.35
CA ALA A 59 0.25 21.44 0.61
C ALA A 59 1.79 21.37 0.53
N MET A 60 2.40 20.31 1.07
CA MET A 60 3.85 20.11 1.06
C MET A 60 4.38 19.77 -0.33
N ASN A 61 3.71 18.91 -1.11
CA ASN A 61 4.06 18.66 -2.51
C ASN A 61 4.00 19.97 -3.30
N ASN A 62 2.91 20.72 -3.20
CA ASN A 62 2.78 22.02 -3.89
C ASN A 62 3.87 23.00 -3.49
N ARG A 63 4.26 23.04 -2.21
CA ARG A 63 5.38 23.86 -1.75
C ARG A 63 6.69 23.39 -2.35
N GLY A 64 6.97 22.10 -2.31
CA GLY A 64 8.18 21.50 -2.86
C GLY A 64 8.32 21.74 -4.37
N GLN A 65 7.23 21.63 -5.15
CA GLN A 65 7.24 21.98 -6.57
C GLN A 65 7.62 23.45 -6.79
N ARG A 66 7.05 24.38 -6.01
CA ARG A 66 7.39 25.82 -6.10
C ARG A 66 8.84 26.10 -5.74
N GLU A 67 9.34 25.53 -4.65
CA GLU A 67 10.70 25.79 -4.16
C GLU A 67 11.78 25.17 -5.05
N THR A 68 11.45 24.08 -5.75
CA THR A 68 12.38 23.39 -6.66
C THR A 68 12.20 23.77 -8.13
N ASN A 69 11.27 24.69 -8.44
CA ASN A 69 10.85 25.01 -9.81
C ASN A 69 10.52 23.74 -10.63
N GLY A 70 9.69 22.86 -10.06
CA GLY A 70 9.23 21.63 -10.71
C GLY A 70 10.22 20.46 -10.70
N LYS A 71 11.49 20.68 -10.29
CA LYS A 71 12.50 19.60 -10.27
C LYS A 71 12.15 18.45 -9.32
N LEU A 72 11.32 18.69 -8.31
CA LEU A 72 10.80 17.64 -7.44
C LEU A 72 10.03 16.57 -8.22
N GLY A 73 9.31 16.97 -9.29
CA GLY A 73 8.62 16.04 -10.18
C GLY A 73 7.70 15.09 -9.42
N THR A 74 7.75 13.80 -9.75
CA THR A 74 6.91 12.78 -9.10
C THR A 74 7.46 12.27 -7.77
N PHE A 75 8.57 12.80 -7.24
CA PHE A 75 9.26 12.23 -6.07
C PHE A 75 8.33 11.91 -4.90
N CYS A 76 7.50 12.87 -4.45
CA CYS A 76 6.56 12.65 -3.35
C CYS A 76 5.40 11.73 -3.76
N ILE A 77 4.92 11.87 -5.00
CA ILE A 77 3.80 11.11 -5.56
C ILE A 77 4.16 9.64 -5.71
N SER A 78 5.44 9.32 -5.94
CA SER A 78 5.92 7.95 -5.99
C SER A 78 5.57 7.18 -4.72
N CYS A 79 5.51 7.80 -3.54
CA CYS A 79 5.07 7.11 -2.31
C CYS A 79 3.58 7.32 -2.01
N HIS A 80 3.02 8.49 -2.32
CA HIS A 80 1.67 8.87 -1.90
C HIS A 80 0.55 8.48 -2.90
N ALA A 81 0.89 8.28 -4.17
CA ALA A 81 -0.01 7.81 -5.22
C ALA A 81 0.79 7.02 -6.27
N PRO A 82 1.48 5.93 -5.88
CA PRO A 82 2.45 5.25 -6.73
C PRO A 82 1.90 4.77 -8.07
N MET A 83 0.65 4.30 -8.09
CA MET A 83 -0.01 3.87 -9.33
C MET A 83 -0.27 5.03 -10.28
N ALA A 84 -0.47 6.26 -9.78
CA ALA A 84 -0.56 7.44 -10.65
C ALA A 84 0.76 7.70 -11.39
N VAL A 85 1.90 7.45 -10.75
CA VAL A 85 3.21 7.53 -11.41
C VAL A 85 3.39 6.39 -12.40
N ALA A 86 3.13 5.14 -11.98
CA ALA A 86 3.30 3.96 -12.81
C ALA A 86 2.44 3.99 -14.09
N LEU A 87 1.24 4.59 -14.02
CA LEU A 87 0.32 4.74 -15.14
C LEU A 87 0.52 6.05 -15.93
N GLY A 88 1.48 6.90 -15.55
CA GLY A 88 1.73 8.18 -16.21
C GLY A 88 0.63 9.22 -16.04
N LEU A 89 -0.17 9.11 -14.99
CA LEU A 89 -1.30 10.00 -14.66
C LEU A 89 -0.88 11.23 -13.85
N ALA A 90 0.34 11.24 -13.31
CA ALA A 90 0.86 12.33 -12.51
C ALA A 90 2.26 12.73 -12.97
N THR A 91 2.49 14.05 -13.06
CA THR A 91 3.78 14.64 -13.45
C THR A 91 4.48 15.38 -12.31
N GLY A 92 3.88 15.46 -11.12
CA GLY A 92 4.41 16.21 -9.98
C GLY A 92 3.73 17.57 -9.76
N GLU A 93 3.82 18.42 -10.78
CA GLU A 93 3.22 19.75 -10.78
C GLU A 93 1.69 19.71 -10.88
N ASN A 94 1.03 20.65 -10.21
CA ASN A 94 -0.44 20.78 -10.20
C ASN A 94 -1.16 19.46 -9.85
N PHE A 95 -0.54 18.66 -8.97
CA PHE A 95 -1.13 17.41 -8.52
C PHE A 95 -2.47 17.69 -7.84
N ASP A 96 -3.53 17.18 -8.45
CA ASP A 96 -4.87 17.21 -7.91
C ASP A 96 -5.34 15.77 -7.67
N PRO A 97 -5.42 15.31 -6.40
CA PRO A 97 -5.88 13.96 -6.11
C PRO A 97 -7.34 13.74 -6.51
N ALA A 98 -8.16 14.80 -6.63
CA ALA A 98 -9.55 14.66 -7.08
C ALA A 98 -9.65 14.28 -8.57
N ALA A 99 -8.62 14.56 -9.36
CA ALA A 99 -8.54 14.19 -10.77
C ALA A 99 -8.09 12.73 -11.01
N LEU A 100 -7.59 12.04 -9.97
CA LEU A 100 -7.12 10.66 -10.09
C LEU A 100 -8.29 9.65 -10.06
N PRO A 101 -8.24 8.60 -10.89
CA PRO A 101 -9.14 7.46 -10.74
C PRO A 101 -8.84 6.70 -9.44
N ALA A 102 -9.82 5.96 -8.92
CA ALA A 102 -9.68 5.16 -7.70
C ALA A 102 -8.46 4.21 -7.75
N ALA A 103 -8.21 3.60 -8.92
CA ALA A 103 -7.06 2.73 -9.19
C ALA A 103 -5.68 3.38 -8.96
N ALA A 104 -5.61 4.71 -8.98
CA ALA A 104 -4.38 5.49 -8.88
C ALA A 104 -4.32 6.38 -7.63
N LYS A 105 -5.35 6.34 -6.78
CA LYS A 105 -5.52 7.24 -5.64
C LYS A 105 -5.04 6.54 -4.36
N GLY A 106 -4.00 7.10 -3.75
CA GLY A 106 -3.35 6.52 -2.58
C GLY A 106 -2.46 5.32 -2.92
N VAL A 107 -2.05 4.59 -1.88
CA VAL A 107 -1.31 3.33 -1.99
C VAL A 107 -2.34 2.19 -2.02
N THR A 108 -2.65 1.69 -3.21
CA THR A 108 -3.76 0.74 -3.43
C THR A 108 -3.36 -0.73 -3.17
N CYS A 109 -4.37 -1.60 -3.06
CA CYS A 109 -4.17 -3.05 -2.95
C CYS A 109 -3.28 -3.57 -4.09
N TYR A 110 -3.59 -3.18 -5.32
CA TYR A 110 -2.85 -3.61 -6.51
C TYR A 110 -1.39 -3.22 -6.43
N PHE A 111 -1.07 -2.00 -6.00
CA PHE A 111 0.32 -1.54 -5.89
C PHE A 111 1.15 -2.48 -5.02
N CYS A 112 0.76 -2.67 -3.75
CA CYS A 112 1.52 -3.49 -2.82
C CYS A 112 1.60 -4.96 -3.29
N HIS A 113 0.49 -5.52 -3.77
CA HIS A 113 0.43 -6.92 -4.17
C HIS A 113 1.02 -7.20 -5.57
N ASN A 114 1.42 -6.17 -6.34
CA ASN A 114 2.15 -6.33 -7.60
C ASN A 114 3.64 -6.03 -7.51
N VAL A 115 4.16 -5.67 -6.33
CA VAL A 115 5.61 -5.56 -6.13
C VAL A 115 6.26 -6.91 -6.43
N GLU A 116 7.19 -6.95 -7.39
CA GLU A 116 7.97 -8.14 -7.73
C GLU A 116 9.42 -8.06 -7.30
N ASN A 117 9.92 -6.85 -7.01
CA ASN A 117 11.27 -6.66 -6.53
C ASN A 117 11.44 -5.33 -5.80
N VAL A 118 12.36 -5.31 -4.84
CA VAL A 118 12.85 -4.10 -4.15
C VAL A 118 14.28 -3.87 -4.64
N THR A 119 14.54 -2.79 -5.40
CA THR A 119 15.88 -2.58 -6.00
C THR A 119 16.81 -1.71 -5.17
N ASP A 120 16.26 -0.99 -4.20
CA ASP A 120 16.98 -0.20 -3.20
C ASP A 120 16.06 -0.08 -1.97
N ILE A 121 16.45 0.65 -0.93
CA ILE A 121 15.72 0.73 0.35
C ILE A 121 15.30 2.15 0.73
N HIS A 122 15.30 3.08 -0.23
CA HIS A 122 14.89 4.46 -0.01
C HIS A 122 14.25 5.08 -1.26
N ASN A 123 13.28 5.97 -1.08
CA ASN A 123 12.60 6.73 -2.15
C ASN A 123 11.78 5.90 -3.17
N ASN A 124 11.11 4.87 -2.71
CA ASN A 124 10.25 3.93 -3.46
C ASN A 124 10.87 3.28 -4.72
N PRO A 125 11.95 2.51 -4.57
CA PRO A 125 12.58 1.72 -5.64
C PRO A 125 11.88 0.37 -5.82
N LEU A 126 10.54 0.36 -5.76
CA LEU A 126 9.72 -0.84 -5.94
C LEU A 126 9.45 -1.06 -7.42
N LYS A 127 9.73 -2.28 -7.91
CA LYS A 127 9.38 -2.70 -9.26
C LYS A 127 8.08 -3.47 -9.24
N LEU A 128 7.13 -3.06 -10.09
CA LEU A 128 5.83 -3.71 -10.24
C LEU A 128 5.84 -4.69 -11.42
N ALA A 129 5.23 -5.85 -11.24
CA ALA A 129 5.00 -6.82 -12.32
C ALA A 129 3.94 -6.35 -13.33
N MET A 130 2.95 -5.59 -12.85
CA MET A 130 1.81 -5.11 -13.65
C MET A 130 1.05 -6.25 -14.35
N ASP A 131 0.87 -7.37 -13.63
CA ASP A 131 0.23 -8.59 -14.12
C ASP A 131 -1.04 -8.94 -13.32
N GLN A 132 -1.65 -10.08 -13.64
CA GLN A 132 -2.83 -10.61 -12.94
C GLN A 132 -2.45 -11.44 -11.69
N THR A 133 -1.20 -11.43 -11.26
CA THR A 133 -0.74 -12.19 -10.10
C THR A 133 -0.69 -11.28 -8.87
N MET A 134 -1.45 -11.64 -7.85
CA MET A 134 -1.37 -10.99 -6.54
C MET A 134 -0.39 -11.78 -5.67
N ARG A 135 0.65 -11.09 -5.18
CA ARG A 135 1.71 -11.64 -4.34
C ARG A 135 1.37 -11.40 -2.87
N GLY A 136 1.49 -12.43 -2.03
CA GLY A 136 1.16 -12.33 -0.62
C GLY A 136 2.07 -13.19 0.26
N GLY A 137 2.09 -12.87 1.55
CA GLY A 137 2.94 -13.57 2.53
C GLY A 137 2.46 -14.97 2.92
N LEU A 138 1.25 -15.34 2.51
CA LEU A 138 0.65 -16.59 2.92
C LEU A 138 1.13 -17.75 2.03
N LYS A 139 1.79 -18.74 2.64
CA LYS A 139 2.30 -19.94 1.94
C LYS A 139 1.16 -20.77 1.34
N ASP A 140 1.44 -21.53 0.28
CA ASP A 140 0.47 -22.41 -0.38
C ASP A 140 -0.85 -21.70 -0.79
N PRO A 141 -0.77 -20.59 -1.56
CA PRO A 141 -1.96 -19.90 -2.01
C PRO A 141 -2.87 -20.85 -2.81
N LYS A 142 -4.18 -20.73 -2.59
CA LYS A 142 -5.18 -21.53 -3.29
C LYS A 142 -5.68 -20.79 -4.54
N GLY A 143 -6.09 -21.56 -5.54
CA GLY A 143 -6.79 -21.02 -6.70
C GLY A 143 -8.07 -20.31 -6.27
N ASN A 144 -8.38 -19.21 -6.94
CA ASN A 144 -9.55 -18.37 -6.70
C ASN A 144 -10.05 -17.83 -8.06
N PRO A 145 -11.29 -17.34 -8.18
CA PRO A 145 -11.81 -16.87 -9.46
C PRO A 145 -11.23 -15.53 -9.94
N GLY A 146 -10.73 -14.68 -9.03
CA GLY A 146 -10.37 -13.30 -9.35
C GLY A 146 -9.01 -13.14 -10.02
N HIS A 147 -7.95 -13.70 -9.44
CA HIS A 147 -6.56 -13.46 -9.86
C HIS A 147 -5.67 -14.69 -9.71
N HIS A 148 -4.46 -14.65 -10.28
CA HIS A 148 -3.42 -15.60 -9.91
C HIS A 148 -2.87 -15.23 -8.52
N SER A 149 -2.47 -16.23 -7.74
CA SER A 149 -1.96 -16.00 -6.39
C SER A 149 -0.60 -16.65 -6.23
N LYS A 150 0.37 -15.89 -5.70
CA LYS A 150 1.74 -16.36 -5.50
C LYS A 150 2.21 -16.01 -4.09
N TYR A 151 2.85 -16.98 -3.44
CA TYR A 151 3.59 -16.70 -2.22
C TYR A 151 4.82 -15.86 -2.55
N ASP A 152 5.04 -14.78 -1.80
CA ASP A 152 6.21 -13.93 -1.92
C ASP A 152 6.81 -13.67 -0.53
N ALA A 153 8.12 -13.90 -0.39
CA ALA A 153 8.82 -13.73 0.87
C ALA A 153 8.91 -12.26 1.29
N MET A 154 8.84 -11.30 0.35
CA MET A 154 8.79 -9.87 0.67
C MET A 154 7.45 -9.44 1.29
N MET A 155 6.40 -10.23 1.06
CA MET A 155 5.06 -9.98 1.63
C MET A 155 4.81 -10.82 2.89
N ASP A 156 5.72 -11.73 3.23
CA ASP A 156 5.63 -12.62 4.39
C ASP A 156 6.12 -11.90 5.64
N SER A 157 5.19 -11.50 6.51
CA SER A 157 5.50 -10.75 7.73
C SER A 157 6.54 -11.45 8.61
N ASP A 158 6.61 -12.78 8.60
CA ASP A 158 7.58 -13.53 9.41
C ASP A 158 8.96 -13.66 8.76
N ARG A 159 9.10 -13.36 7.46
CA ARG A 159 10.35 -13.55 6.70
C ARG A 159 10.91 -12.30 6.07
N ASN A 160 10.09 -11.31 5.77
CA ASN A 160 10.53 -10.07 5.18
C ASN A 160 11.30 -9.25 6.23
N GLU A 161 12.53 -8.83 5.91
CA GLU A 161 13.31 -7.91 6.74
C GLU A 161 12.84 -6.44 6.61
N SER A 162 11.53 -6.25 6.38
CA SER A 162 10.81 -4.99 6.22
C SER A 162 11.24 -4.12 5.03
N GLU A 163 11.99 -4.67 4.06
CA GLU A 163 12.61 -3.90 2.97
C GLU A 163 11.57 -3.23 2.07
N MET A 164 10.47 -3.92 1.76
CA MET A 164 9.38 -3.36 0.97
C MET A 164 8.70 -2.17 1.66
N CYS A 165 8.57 -2.20 2.99
CA CYS A 165 8.06 -1.06 3.76
C CYS A 165 9.09 0.07 3.78
N GLY A 166 10.37 -0.29 4.01
CA GLY A 166 11.49 0.63 4.08
C GLY A 166 11.72 1.41 2.79
N ALA A 167 11.42 0.81 1.63
CA ALA A 167 11.41 1.49 0.34
C ALA A 167 10.64 2.82 0.37
N CYS A 168 9.49 2.89 1.04
CA CYS A 168 8.71 4.11 1.21
C CYS A 168 8.96 4.82 2.55
N HIS A 169 9.36 4.09 3.60
CA HIS A 169 9.59 4.61 4.96
C HIS A 169 11.06 4.94 5.28
N ASP A 170 11.79 5.32 4.23
CA ASP A 170 13.12 5.90 4.29
C ASP A 170 13.24 6.86 3.10
N ILE A 171 13.18 8.16 3.39
CA ILE A 171 13.11 9.24 2.43
C ILE A 171 14.37 10.10 2.56
N ASN A 172 15.14 10.14 1.49
CA ASN A 172 16.25 11.06 1.29
C ASN A 172 16.01 11.84 0.00
N VAL A 173 15.78 13.14 0.10
CA VAL A 173 15.66 14.00 -1.08
C VAL A 173 17.06 14.12 -1.71
N PRO A 174 17.26 13.66 -2.95
CA PRO A 174 18.59 13.62 -3.55
C PRO A 174 19.12 15.02 -3.87
N GLU A 175 20.45 15.13 -3.92
CA GLU A 175 21.18 16.34 -4.33
C GLU A 175 20.68 16.92 -5.65
N ALA A 176 20.30 16.05 -6.61
CA ALA A 176 19.76 16.48 -7.90
C ALA A 176 18.49 17.36 -7.80
N ILE A 177 17.74 17.24 -6.69
CA ILE A 177 16.51 17.99 -6.43
C ILE A 177 16.79 19.22 -5.57
N ASN A 178 17.57 19.07 -4.48
CA ASN A 178 17.75 20.11 -3.47
C ASN A 178 19.10 20.87 -3.50
N GLY A 179 20.08 20.39 -4.29
CA GLY A 179 21.42 20.97 -4.41
C GLY A 179 22.34 20.77 -3.19
N VAL A 180 21.94 19.96 -2.20
CA VAL A 180 22.74 19.65 -1.01
C VAL A 180 23.56 18.38 -1.26
N PRO A 181 24.90 18.43 -1.14
CA PRO A 181 25.75 17.25 -1.31
C PRO A 181 25.33 16.09 -0.41
N GLY A 182 25.07 14.93 -1.01
CA GLY A 182 24.59 13.74 -0.29
C GLY A 182 23.09 13.72 0.02
N GLY A 183 22.34 14.72 -0.43
CA GLY A 183 20.89 14.82 -0.23
C GLY A 183 20.49 15.29 1.18
N VAL A 184 19.19 15.26 1.45
CA VAL A 184 18.59 15.63 2.73
C VAL A 184 17.66 14.52 3.19
N ASP A 185 17.94 13.98 4.36
CA ASP A 185 17.11 12.99 5.05
C ASP A 185 15.83 13.67 5.57
N VAL A 186 14.66 13.20 5.10
CA VAL A 186 13.33 13.70 5.53
C VAL A 186 12.67 12.74 6.50
N GLU A 187 12.75 11.43 6.21
CA GLU A 187 12.24 10.35 7.05
C GLU A 187 13.28 9.24 7.04
N ARG A 188 13.70 8.72 8.19
CA ARG A 188 14.74 7.68 8.30
C ARG A 188 14.29 6.48 9.13
N THR A 189 12.99 6.28 9.26
CA THR A 189 12.40 5.27 10.14
C THR A 189 12.93 3.87 9.87
N PHE A 190 13.06 3.44 8.62
CA PHE A 190 13.65 2.13 8.32
C PHE A 190 15.13 2.04 8.68
N LYS A 191 15.92 3.09 8.40
CA LYS A 191 17.33 3.15 8.83
C LYS A 191 17.48 3.11 10.34
N GLU A 192 16.60 3.80 11.08
CA GLU A 192 16.57 3.77 12.54
C GLU A 192 16.18 2.38 13.06
N TRP A 193 15.11 1.78 12.54
CA TRP A 193 14.65 0.44 12.90
C TRP A 193 15.76 -0.61 12.75
N LYS A 194 16.55 -0.55 11.67
CA LYS A 194 17.70 -1.45 11.43
C LYS A 194 18.76 -1.43 12.54
N THR A 195 18.80 -0.39 13.36
CA THR A 195 19.74 -0.27 14.49
C THR A 195 19.16 -0.81 15.81
N THR A 196 17.87 -1.12 15.86
CA THR A 196 17.19 -1.59 17.06
C THR A 196 17.39 -3.08 17.31
N ILE A 197 17.07 -3.54 18.52
CA ILE A 197 17.03 -4.98 18.84
C ILE A 197 16.02 -5.74 17.99
N PHE A 198 14.96 -5.09 17.53
CA PHE A 198 13.91 -5.71 16.72
C PHE A 198 14.45 -6.16 15.35
N ALA A 199 15.38 -5.41 14.76
CA ALA A 199 16.02 -5.80 13.50
C ALA A 199 17.24 -6.71 13.71
N THR A 200 18.06 -6.44 14.74
CA THR A 200 19.39 -7.03 14.90
C THR A 200 19.41 -8.33 15.69
N ASP A 201 18.49 -8.52 16.64
CA ASP A 201 18.38 -9.76 17.41
C ASP A 201 17.52 -10.76 16.64
N LYS A 202 18.10 -11.89 16.24
CA LYS A 202 17.41 -12.91 15.44
C LYS A 202 16.65 -13.96 16.27
N ARG A 203 16.55 -13.77 17.60
CA ARG A 203 15.69 -14.62 18.43
C ARG A 203 14.21 -14.35 18.08
N PRO A 204 13.39 -15.37 17.78
CA PRO A 204 11.99 -15.18 17.39
C PRO A 204 11.11 -14.44 18.40
N THR A 205 11.52 -14.40 19.67
CA THR A 205 10.81 -13.68 20.73
C THR A 205 11.13 -12.18 20.79
N ILE A 206 12.12 -11.71 20.02
CA ILE A 206 12.61 -10.32 20.02
C ILE A 206 12.57 -9.73 18.61
N HIS A 207 12.92 -10.52 17.59
CA HIS A 207 12.85 -10.06 16.21
C HIS A 207 11.41 -9.68 15.85
N LEU A 208 11.21 -8.44 15.38
CA LEU A 208 9.92 -7.94 14.93
C LEU A 208 10.09 -7.12 13.66
N THR A 209 9.48 -7.61 12.58
CA THR A 209 9.40 -6.90 11.29
C THR A 209 8.29 -5.84 11.34
N CYS A 210 8.31 -4.89 10.41
CA CYS A 210 7.22 -3.93 10.25
C CYS A 210 5.88 -4.63 10.06
N GLY A 211 5.83 -5.71 9.28
CA GLY A 211 4.63 -6.51 9.07
C GLY A 211 4.12 -7.18 10.35
N GLN A 212 5.01 -7.72 11.18
CA GLN A 212 4.61 -8.35 12.45
C GLN A 212 3.97 -7.38 13.45
N CYS A 213 4.42 -6.12 13.47
CA CYS A 213 3.85 -5.09 14.34
C CYS A 213 2.63 -4.39 13.74
N HIS A 214 2.72 -3.94 12.48
CA HIS A 214 1.70 -3.08 11.86
C HIS A 214 0.64 -3.82 11.05
N MET A 215 0.83 -5.12 10.79
CA MET A 215 -0.16 -5.98 10.11
C MET A 215 -0.50 -7.18 10.99
N LYS A 216 -1.02 -6.90 12.19
CA LYS A 216 -1.31 -7.91 13.21
C LYS A 216 -2.06 -9.09 12.60
N SER A 217 -1.50 -10.29 12.76
CA SER A 217 -2.04 -11.49 12.15
C SER A 217 -3.03 -12.19 13.09
N SER A 218 -4.00 -12.88 12.49
CA SER A 218 -4.94 -13.74 13.20
C SER A 218 -5.38 -14.90 12.32
N ASP A 219 -5.91 -15.94 12.96
CA ASP A 219 -6.56 -17.04 12.27
C ASP A 219 -7.86 -16.56 11.64
N GLY A 220 -8.09 -16.89 10.37
CA GLY A 220 -9.33 -16.48 9.72
C GLY A 220 -9.40 -16.83 8.24
N LEU A 221 -10.50 -16.41 7.64
CA LEU A 221 -10.73 -16.49 6.19
C LEU A 221 -10.06 -15.30 5.52
N VAL A 222 -9.15 -15.58 4.59
CA VAL A 222 -8.45 -14.52 3.83
C VAL A 222 -9.40 -13.80 2.88
N ALA A 223 -10.45 -14.48 2.44
CA ALA A 223 -11.46 -14.00 1.51
C ALA A 223 -12.84 -14.57 1.87
N ASP A 224 -13.91 -13.89 1.46
CA ASP A 224 -15.29 -14.23 1.74
C ASP A 224 -15.97 -14.76 0.47
N PHE A 225 -15.72 -16.04 0.16
CA PHE A 225 -16.43 -16.77 -0.89
C PHE A 225 -16.37 -18.30 -0.66
N ASP A 226 -17.23 -19.03 -1.36
CA ASP A 226 -17.35 -20.48 -1.22
C ASP A 226 -16.02 -21.21 -1.53
N GLY A 227 -15.59 -22.06 -0.61
CA GLY A 227 -14.37 -22.86 -0.74
C GLY A 227 -13.14 -22.26 -0.08
N VAL A 228 -13.23 -21.05 0.49
CA VAL A 228 -12.17 -20.50 1.35
C VAL A 228 -12.21 -21.18 2.72
N VAL A 229 -11.05 -21.57 3.22
CA VAL A 229 -10.90 -22.24 4.53
C VAL A 229 -10.16 -21.33 5.50
N ASN A 230 -10.44 -21.49 6.79
CA ASN A 230 -9.71 -20.81 7.85
C ASN A 230 -8.24 -21.24 7.81
N ARG A 231 -7.33 -20.27 7.92
CA ARG A 231 -5.89 -20.50 7.92
C ARG A 231 -5.24 -19.88 9.17
N PRO A 232 -4.28 -20.59 9.79
CA PRO A 232 -3.44 -19.99 10.83
C PRO A 232 -2.70 -18.78 10.30
N ASN A 233 -2.75 -17.65 11.02
CA ASN A 233 -2.22 -16.36 10.55
C ASN A 233 -2.69 -16.00 9.13
N GLY A 234 -3.92 -16.38 8.77
CA GLY A 234 -4.47 -16.17 7.44
C GLY A 234 -4.81 -14.71 7.17
N VAL A 235 -5.29 -14.02 8.19
CA VAL A 235 -5.69 -12.61 8.12
C VAL A 235 -4.57 -11.76 8.69
N HIS A 236 -4.20 -10.72 7.96
CA HIS A 236 -3.27 -9.69 8.41
C HIS A 236 -3.99 -8.35 8.32
N GLU A 237 -4.00 -7.59 9.41
CA GLU A 237 -4.71 -6.30 9.48
C GLU A 237 -4.14 -5.29 8.46
N HIS A 238 -5.02 -4.56 7.76
CA HIS A 238 -4.68 -3.52 6.77
C HIS A 238 -5.05 -2.10 7.26
N THR A 239 -5.03 -1.84 8.56
CA THR A 239 -5.27 -0.50 9.11
C THR A 239 -3.99 0.32 9.28
N TRP A 240 -2.84 -0.34 9.45
CA TRP A 240 -1.51 0.25 9.69
C TRP A 240 -1.53 1.52 10.56
N PRO A 241 -2.06 1.45 11.79
CA PRO A 241 -2.16 2.64 12.63
C PRO A 241 -0.76 3.18 12.94
N GLY A 242 -0.58 4.48 12.71
CA GLY A 242 0.55 5.28 13.17
C GLY A 242 0.08 6.26 14.25
N ILE A 243 0.51 7.52 14.15
CA ILE A 243 -0.07 8.62 14.94
C ILE A 243 -0.96 9.54 14.11
N ASP A 244 -0.84 9.48 12.79
CA ASP A 244 -1.54 10.37 11.87
C ASP A 244 -3.01 9.99 11.72
N GLN A 245 -3.85 11.00 11.55
CA GLN A 245 -5.28 10.86 11.34
C GLN A 245 -5.73 11.67 10.13
N ALA A 246 -6.77 11.20 9.45
CA ALA A 246 -7.39 11.96 8.37
C ALA A 246 -7.89 13.32 8.88
N LEU A 247 -7.50 14.40 8.19
CA LEU A 247 -7.87 15.77 8.54
C LEU A 247 -9.13 16.27 7.83
N THR A 248 -9.62 15.51 6.86
CA THR A 248 -10.84 15.78 6.10
C THR A 248 -11.76 14.56 6.16
N PRO A 249 -13.08 14.71 5.86
CA PRO A 249 -13.99 13.57 5.86
C PRO A 249 -13.45 12.42 4.99
N PHE A 250 -13.23 11.27 5.61
CA PHE A 250 -12.66 10.08 5.00
C PHE A 250 -13.35 8.82 5.55
N PRO A 251 -13.33 7.67 4.85
CA PRO A 251 -13.94 6.44 5.37
C PRO A 251 -13.32 6.02 6.71
N GLU A 252 -14.14 5.41 7.57
CA GLU A 252 -13.70 4.68 8.78
C GLU A 252 -12.81 5.48 9.76
N MET A 253 -12.93 6.82 9.81
CA MET A 253 -12.12 7.68 10.70
C MET A 253 -12.22 7.28 12.18
N ASP A 254 -13.39 6.89 12.66
CA ASP A 254 -13.57 6.43 14.04
C ASP A 254 -12.80 5.13 14.32
N VAL A 255 -12.74 4.22 13.33
CA VAL A 255 -11.97 2.98 13.42
C VAL A 255 -10.48 3.30 13.40
N GLN A 256 -10.03 4.20 12.51
CA GLN A 256 -8.64 4.67 12.47
C GLN A 256 -8.21 5.21 13.86
N ALA A 257 -8.98 6.11 14.46
CA ALA A 257 -8.71 6.65 15.78
C ALA A 257 -8.72 5.58 16.87
N ALA A 258 -9.61 4.59 16.79
CA ALA A 258 -9.65 3.47 17.74
C ALA A 258 -8.39 2.59 17.64
N GLN A 259 -7.89 2.29 16.44
CA GLN A 259 -6.67 1.49 16.28
C GLN A 259 -5.40 2.22 16.73
N ILE A 260 -5.31 3.54 16.51
CA ILE A 260 -4.22 4.35 17.07
C ILE A 260 -4.23 4.27 18.61
N ASN A 261 -5.41 4.44 19.23
CA ASN A 261 -5.54 4.34 20.68
C ASN A 261 -5.26 2.94 21.22
N ARG A 262 -5.49 1.89 20.45
CA ARG A 262 -5.15 0.50 20.81
C ARG A 262 -3.64 0.31 20.88
N ASP A 263 -2.90 0.93 19.96
CA ASP A 263 -1.45 0.68 19.81
C ASP A 263 -0.58 1.64 20.65
N LEU A 264 -1.15 2.75 21.14
CA LEU A 264 -0.50 3.67 22.08
C LEU A 264 -0.64 3.27 23.56
N LYS A 265 -1.48 2.27 23.89
CA LYS A 265 -1.77 1.83 25.27
C LYS A 265 -1.05 0.55 25.61
#